data_AF-A0A2R9SXA8-F1
#
_entry.id   AF-A0A2R9SXA8-F1
#
_cell.length_a   1.000
_cell.length_b   1.000
_cell.length_c   1.000
_cell.angle_alpha   90.00
_cell.angle_beta   90.00
_cell.angle_gamma   90.00
#
_symmetry.space_group_name_H-M   'P 1'
#
loop_
_entity.id
_entity.type
_entity.pdbx_description
1 polymer ?
#
loop_
_entity_poly.entity_id
_entity_poly.type
_entity_poly.pdbx_seq_one_letter_code
_entity_poly.pdbx_strand_id
1 'polypeptide(L)'
;MKKKMLCCTLALLLVSGSVVSAHPGRTDANGGHTCRTNCERWGLSYGEYHYHNGGGSSSGSKSSSSAPKAKSSQNSTPKSAPKPAAPAYAKSGLKVYVNGGLVKFDSEPLVYNNINLVPLREIAEGMGAKVTWNREAASIGVQRGNHKITLTIGSKTIYYNGKSETVAVAPKVIDGVTYVPVQVFARGLGAGINYTDHDKILRIALKE
;
A
#
# COMPACT_ATOMS: atom_id res chain seq x y z
N MET A 1 -63.61 -21.66 33.86
CA MET A 1 -63.11 -21.07 35.13
C MET A 1 -62.02 -20.07 34.80
N LYS A 2 -62.20 -18.82 35.23
CA LYS A 2 -61.35 -17.67 34.90
C LYS A 2 -60.14 -17.64 35.84
N LYS A 3 -58.92 -17.59 35.33
CA LYS A 3 -57.78 -17.01 36.07
C LYS A 3 -56.99 -16.08 35.15
N LYS A 4 -56.84 -14.87 35.69
CA LYS A 4 -56.24 -13.69 35.09
C LYS A 4 -54.73 -13.68 35.37
N MET A 5 -54.02 -12.85 34.60
CA MET A 5 -52.78 -12.14 34.95
C MET A 5 -51.51 -12.99 34.96
N LEU A 6 -50.57 -12.67 34.06
CA LEU A 6 -49.54 -11.68 34.40
C LEU A 6 -48.81 -11.21 33.13
N CYS A 7 -48.67 -9.90 33.05
CA CYS A 7 -47.92 -9.15 32.05
C CYS A 7 -46.43 -9.52 32.15
N CYS A 8 -45.80 -9.91 31.04
CA CYS A 8 -44.35 -9.78 30.89
C CYS A 8 -44.08 -9.30 29.47
N THR A 9 -44.04 -7.98 29.33
CA THR A 9 -43.50 -7.28 28.16
C THR A 9 -42.05 -7.72 27.96
N LEU A 10 -41.83 -8.69 27.08
CA LEU A 10 -40.50 -9.01 26.61
C LEU A 10 -40.10 -7.93 25.60
N ALA A 11 -39.56 -6.84 26.11
CA ALA A 11 -38.85 -5.85 25.31
C ALA A 11 -37.63 -6.56 24.71
N LEU A 12 -37.76 -7.01 23.47
CA LEU A 12 -36.66 -7.50 22.66
C LEU A 12 -35.80 -6.30 22.27
N LEU A 13 -34.92 -5.88 23.18
CA LEU A 13 -33.82 -4.99 22.88
C LEU A 13 -32.96 -5.68 21.81
N LEU A 14 -33.08 -5.20 20.57
CA LEU A 14 -32.12 -5.41 19.51
C LEU A 14 -30.78 -4.84 19.97
N VAL A 15 -29.98 -5.67 20.64
CA VAL A 15 -28.55 -5.41 20.79
C VAL A 15 -27.96 -5.60 19.40
N SER A 16 -27.89 -4.51 18.64
CA SER A 16 -27.02 -4.40 17.48
C SER A 16 -25.59 -4.53 17.98
N GLY A 17 -25.14 -5.77 18.14
CA GLY A 17 -23.75 -6.09 18.36
C GLY A 17 -22.99 -5.68 17.11
N SER A 18 -22.25 -4.58 17.20
CA SER A 18 -21.24 -4.22 16.22
C SER A 18 -20.25 -5.38 16.15
N VAL A 19 -20.38 -6.23 15.13
CA VAL A 19 -19.36 -7.22 14.80
C VAL A 19 -18.11 -6.45 14.38
N VAL A 20 -17.14 -6.35 15.29
CA VAL A 20 -15.80 -5.88 14.94
C VAL A 20 -15.18 -6.95 14.06
N SER A 21 -15.17 -6.68 12.75
CA SER A 21 -14.53 -7.53 11.76
C SER A 21 -13.01 -7.39 11.89
N ALA A 22 -12.39 -8.31 12.63
CA ALA A 22 -10.94 -8.48 12.61
C ALA A 22 -10.51 -8.92 11.20
N HIS A 23 -9.60 -8.19 10.58
CA HIS A 23 -9.15 -8.47 9.21
C HIS A 23 -7.85 -9.29 9.21
N PRO A 24 -7.68 -10.20 8.25
CA PRO A 24 -6.54 -11.12 8.23
C PRO A 24 -5.23 -10.37 8.00
N GLY A 25 -4.25 -10.59 8.87
CA GLY A 25 -2.90 -10.02 8.76
C GLY A 25 -2.10 -10.30 10.02
N ARG A 26 -0.82 -10.67 9.87
CA ARG A 26 0.11 -10.70 11.00
C ARG A 26 0.53 -9.27 11.33
N THR A 27 0.32 -8.86 12.57
CA THR A 27 0.91 -7.63 13.12
C THR A 27 2.42 -7.81 13.29
N ASP A 28 3.17 -6.74 13.05
CA ASP A 28 4.59 -6.70 13.36
C ASP A 28 4.84 -6.62 14.88
N ALA A 29 6.11 -6.59 15.28
CA ALA A 29 6.52 -6.57 16.68
C ALA A 29 5.97 -5.38 17.48
N ASN A 30 5.50 -4.34 16.81
CA ASN A 30 4.93 -3.15 17.45
C ASN A 30 3.39 -3.18 17.50
N GLY A 31 2.75 -4.18 16.89
CA GLY A 31 1.28 -4.29 16.83
C GLY A 31 0.63 -3.60 15.62
N GLY A 32 1.41 -3.26 14.59
CA GLY A 32 0.90 -2.63 13.38
C GLY A 32 1.03 -3.51 12.14
N HIS A 33 0.33 -3.14 11.07
CA HIS A 33 0.45 -3.82 9.78
C HIS A 33 -0.01 -2.95 8.61
N THR A 34 0.43 -3.33 7.42
CA THR A 34 -0.05 -2.76 6.15
C THR A 34 -1.31 -3.49 5.68
N CYS A 35 -2.37 -2.75 5.41
CA CYS A 35 -3.59 -3.27 4.80
C CYS A 35 -3.34 -3.69 3.35
N ARG A 36 -3.66 -4.95 3.01
CA ARG A 36 -3.40 -5.54 1.68
C ARG A 36 -4.58 -6.29 1.07
N THR A 37 -5.63 -6.53 1.82
CA THR A 37 -6.87 -7.17 1.35
C THR A 37 -8.02 -6.32 1.85
N ASN A 38 -9.12 -6.22 1.10
CA ASN A 38 -10.41 -5.64 1.54
C ASN A 38 -10.35 -4.28 2.28
N CYS A 39 -9.31 -3.46 2.07
CA CYS A 39 -9.03 -2.24 2.85
C CYS A 39 -10.16 -1.22 2.83
N GLU A 40 -10.79 -1.05 1.67
CA GLU A 40 -11.92 -0.15 1.47
C GLU A 40 -13.12 -0.52 2.36
N ARG A 41 -13.32 -1.82 2.66
CA ARG A 41 -14.36 -2.29 3.61
C ARG A 41 -14.12 -1.78 5.02
N TRP A 42 -12.87 -1.50 5.36
CA TRP A 42 -12.45 -1.02 6.67
C TRP A 42 -12.11 0.47 6.66
N GLY A 43 -12.50 1.18 5.60
CA GLY A 43 -12.27 2.63 5.49
C GLY A 43 -10.80 3.00 5.31
N LEU A 44 -9.97 2.08 4.84
CA LEU A 44 -8.53 2.27 4.66
C LEU A 44 -8.15 2.16 3.18
N SER A 45 -7.12 2.90 2.77
CA SER A 45 -6.57 2.76 1.43
C SER A 45 -5.74 1.49 1.29
N TYR A 46 -5.67 0.94 0.07
CA TYR A 46 -4.83 -0.22 -0.21
C TYR A 46 -3.35 0.14 -0.01
N GLY A 47 -2.65 -0.61 0.83
CA GLY A 47 -1.25 -0.34 1.20
C GLY A 47 -1.08 0.64 2.35
N GLU A 48 -2.16 1.09 2.98
CA GLU A 48 -2.13 1.93 4.17
C GLU A 48 -1.69 1.13 5.41
N TYR A 49 -0.82 1.71 6.25
CA TYR A 49 -0.32 1.06 7.47
C TYR A 49 -1.03 1.62 8.71
N HIS A 50 -1.50 0.74 9.59
CA HIS A 50 -2.21 1.11 10.82
C HIS A 50 -1.89 0.17 11.99
N TYR A 51 -2.19 0.62 13.20
CA TYR A 51 -1.93 -0.10 14.46
C TYR A 51 -3.22 -0.61 15.10
N HIS A 52 -3.17 -1.83 15.63
CA HIS A 52 -4.19 -2.37 16.52
C HIS A 52 -3.59 -2.43 17.92
N ASN A 53 -3.83 -1.40 18.73
CA ASN A 53 -3.32 -1.37 20.10
C ASN A 53 -4.18 -2.29 20.99
N GLY A 54 -3.96 -3.60 20.85
CA GLY A 54 -4.71 -4.68 21.48
C GLY A 54 -3.84 -5.56 22.38
N GLY A 55 -2.99 -4.96 23.22
CA GLY A 55 -2.22 -5.64 24.25
C GLY A 55 -2.85 -5.47 25.64
N GLY A 56 -4.09 -5.92 25.82
CA GLY A 56 -4.71 -6.01 27.14
C GLY A 56 -4.13 -7.19 27.94
N SER A 57 -2.97 -7.00 28.54
CA SER A 57 -2.47 -7.86 29.62
C SER A 57 -2.53 -7.11 30.94
N SER A 58 -3.65 -7.22 31.64
CA SER A 58 -3.70 -7.24 33.11
C SER A 58 -5.08 -7.74 33.53
N SER A 59 -5.21 -9.05 33.75
CA SER A 59 -5.12 -9.65 35.08
C SER A 59 -6.00 -8.92 36.11
N GLY A 60 -7.14 -9.55 36.39
CA GLY A 60 -7.98 -9.22 37.51
C GLY A 60 -7.19 -9.23 38.82
N SER A 61 -7.46 -8.21 39.62
CA SER A 61 -6.87 -7.94 40.92
C SER A 61 -7.20 -9.03 41.95
N LYS A 62 -6.19 -9.46 42.73
CA LYS A 62 -6.34 -9.74 44.17
C LYS A 62 -5.11 -9.27 44.95
N SER A 63 -5.36 -8.19 45.69
CA SER A 63 -4.78 -7.70 46.95
C SER A 63 -3.60 -8.44 47.61
N SER A 64 -2.54 -7.70 47.97
CA SER A 64 -2.15 -7.47 49.38
C SER A 64 -0.92 -6.57 49.52
N SER A 65 -1.12 -5.40 50.15
CA SER A 65 -0.24 -4.70 51.11
C SER A 65 1.28 -4.64 50.91
N SER A 66 1.82 -3.44 50.70
CA SER A 66 2.50 -2.63 51.74
C SER A 66 3.30 -1.47 51.13
N ALA A 67 3.08 -0.25 51.62
CA ALA A 67 3.88 0.95 51.34
C ALA A 67 5.19 0.92 52.19
N PRO A 68 6.23 1.79 52.00
CA PRO A 68 6.08 3.24 51.82
C PRO A 68 7.07 3.99 50.87
N LYS A 69 6.53 5.05 50.26
CA LYS A 69 7.05 6.45 50.18
C LYS A 69 8.41 6.74 49.51
N ALA A 70 8.35 7.41 48.34
CA ALA A 70 9.14 8.62 48.09
C ALA A 70 8.49 9.50 47.01
N LYS A 71 8.43 10.81 47.30
CA LYS A 71 7.95 11.93 46.50
C LYS A 71 8.99 12.25 45.42
N SER A 72 8.59 12.42 44.15
CA SER A 72 8.94 13.62 43.37
C SER A 72 8.25 13.63 42.01
N SER A 73 7.43 14.66 41.85
CA SER A 73 6.94 15.27 40.61
C SER A 73 7.87 15.16 39.40
N GLN A 74 7.43 14.49 38.34
CA GLN A 74 7.59 14.98 36.97
C GLN A 74 6.34 14.68 36.15
N ASN A 75 5.62 15.75 35.85
CA ASN A 75 4.57 15.83 34.85
C ASN A 75 5.18 15.53 33.48
N SER A 76 5.06 14.30 33.01
CA SER A 76 5.47 13.90 31.67
C SER A 76 4.23 13.45 30.90
N THR A 77 3.58 14.41 30.25
CA THR A 77 2.69 14.11 29.12
C THR A 77 3.41 13.13 28.19
N PRO A 78 2.84 11.97 27.83
CA PRO A 78 3.45 11.11 26.84
C PRO A 78 3.49 11.86 25.51
N LYS A 79 4.69 12.30 25.13
CA LYS A 79 4.99 12.86 23.81
C LYS A 79 4.67 11.78 22.80
N SER A 80 3.52 11.90 22.14
CA SER A 80 3.10 11.03 21.04
C SER A 80 4.29 10.86 20.08
N ALA A 81 4.69 9.61 19.85
CA ALA A 81 5.69 9.28 18.85
C ALA A 81 5.23 9.87 17.50
N PRO A 82 6.11 10.52 16.73
CA PRO A 82 5.73 11.10 15.45
C PRO A 82 5.19 10.00 14.53
N LYS A 83 3.99 10.22 13.98
CA LYS A 83 3.41 9.46 12.87
C LYS A 83 4.52 9.17 11.85
N PRO A 84 4.75 7.91 11.40
CA PRO A 84 5.69 7.65 10.32
C PRO A 84 5.33 8.58 9.16
N ALA A 85 6.22 9.51 8.85
CA ALA A 85 5.99 10.44 7.75
C ALA A 85 5.79 9.60 6.50
N ALA A 86 4.74 9.91 5.72
CA ALA A 86 4.57 9.30 4.42
C ALA A 86 5.89 9.42 3.65
N PRO A 87 6.34 8.36 2.94
CA PRO A 87 7.57 8.42 2.19
C PRO A 87 7.56 9.65 1.29
N ALA A 88 8.60 10.48 1.40
CA ALA A 88 8.73 11.66 0.56
C ALA A 88 9.01 11.22 -0.88
N TYR A 89 8.07 11.52 -1.78
CA TYR A 89 8.26 11.37 -3.22
C TYR A 89 8.67 12.73 -3.77
N ALA A 90 9.81 12.77 -4.47
CA ALA A 90 10.26 13.99 -5.13
C ALA A 90 9.84 13.93 -6.61
N LYS A 91 9.39 15.06 -7.16
CA LYS A 91 9.23 15.19 -8.61
C LYS A 91 10.58 15.03 -9.28
N SER A 92 10.66 14.14 -10.26
CA SER A 92 11.93 13.82 -10.92
C SER A 92 12.40 14.95 -11.85
N GLY A 93 11.46 15.69 -12.45
CA GLY A 93 11.74 16.65 -13.53
C GLY A 93 12.25 15.97 -14.81
N LEU A 94 12.02 14.66 -14.97
CA LEU A 94 12.51 13.89 -16.10
C LEU A 94 11.76 14.24 -17.40
N LYS A 95 12.53 14.39 -18.48
CA LYS A 95 12.01 14.31 -19.85
C LYS A 95 12.14 12.86 -20.31
N VAL A 96 11.02 12.17 -20.44
CA VAL A 96 11.01 10.75 -20.84
C VAL A 96 10.69 10.62 -22.32
N TYR A 97 11.57 9.95 -23.05
CA TYR A 97 11.38 9.59 -24.45
C TYR A 97 11.14 8.09 -24.55
N VAL A 98 10.08 7.69 -25.25
CA VAL A 98 9.78 6.29 -25.55
C VAL A 98 9.82 6.11 -27.07
N ASN A 99 10.68 5.20 -27.56
CA ASN A 99 10.89 4.97 -28.99
C ASN A 99 11.19 6.26 -29.78
N GLY A 100 11.93 7.18 -29.15
CA GLY A 100 12.27 8.48 -29.74
C GLY A 100 11.21 9.57 -29.60
N GLY A 101 9.96 9.22 -29.25
CA GLY A 101 8.88 10.18 -28.99
C GLY A 101 8.90 10.70 -27.57
N LEU A 102 8.74 12.01 -27.37
CA LEU A 102 8.58 12.60 -26.04
C LEU A 102 7.22 12.21 -25.47
N VAL A 103 7.22 11.56 -24.30
CA VAL A 103 5.99 11.20 -23.59
C VAL A 103 5.47 12.41 -22.82
N LYS A 104 4.19 12.72 -22.99
CA LYS A 104 3.47 13.64 -22.11
C LYS A 104 2.88 12.85 -20.96
N PHE A 105 3.03 13.37 -19.75
CA PHE A 105 2.46 12.79 -18.54
C PHE A 105 1.42 13.72 -17.97
N ASP A 106 0.27 13.16 -17.60
CA ASP A 106 -0.72 13.88 -16.80
C ASP A 106 -0.26 13.99 -15.35
N SER A 107 0.52 13.00 -14.89
CA SER A 107 1.16 12.98 -13.57
C SER A 107 2.66 12.80 -13.70
N GLU A 108 3.45 13.75 -13.18
CA GLU A 108 4.89 13.76 -13.40
C GLU A 108 5.58 12.49 -12.84
N PRO A 109 6.65 12.00 -13.48
CA PRO A 109 7.48 10.94 -12.92
C PRO A 109 8.12 11.37 -11.59
N LEU A 110 8.28 10.42 -10.69
CA LEU A 110 8.74 10.62 -9.32
C LEU A 110 10.07 9.91 -9.08
N VAL A 111 10.84 10.39 -8.10
CA VAL A 111 12.01 9.69 -7.56
C VAL A 111 11.70 9.24 -6.15
N TYR A 112 11.97 7.97 -5.88
CA TYR A 112 11.85 7.38 -4.56
C TYR A 112 12.99 6.40 -4.32
N ASN A 113 13.72 6.54 -3.22
CA ASN A 113 14.91 5.73 -2.91
C ASN A 113 15.91 5.66 -4.08
N ASN A 114 16.19 6.81 -4.72
CA ASN A 114 17.05 6.94 -5.91
C ASN A 114 16.59 6.11 -7.13
N ILE A 115 15.32 5.70 -7.16
CA ILE A 115 14.71 4.97 -8.28
C ILE A 115 13.65 5.85 -8.93
N ASN A 116 13.73 5.97 -10.25
CA ASN A 116 12.74 6.65 -11.05
C ASN A 116 11.48 5.79 -11.18
N LEU A 117 10.40 6.30 -10.62
CA LEU A 117 9.05 5.79 -10.72
C LEU A 117 8.30 6.57 -11.80
N VAL A 118 7.77 5.84 -12.77
CA VAL A 118 7.06 6.43 -13.91
C VAL A 118 5.60 5.99 -13.89
N PRO A 119 4.66 6.84 -14.33
CA PRO A 119 3.27 6.46 -14.54
C PRO A 119 3.17 5.26 -15.50
N LEU A 120 2.47 4.22 -15.06
CA LEU A 120 2.45 2.96 -15.80
C LEU A 120 1.75 3.07 -17.15
N ARG A 121 0.64 3.82 -17.22
CA ARG A 121 -0.20 3.88 -18.41
C ARG A 121 0.53 4.54 -19.58
N GLU A 122 1.09 5.72 -19.37
CA GLU A 122 1.74 6.54 -20.38
C GLU A 122 2.99 5.86 -20.96
N ILE A 123 3.76 5.19 -20.09
CA ILE A 123 4.92 4.41 -20.52
C ILE A 123 4.50 3.18 -21.32
N ALA A 124 3.49 2.44 -20.84
CA ALA A 124 2.97 1.28 -21.56
C ALA A 124 2.41 1.67 -22.94
N GLU A 125 1.60 2.72 -23.01
CA GLU A 125 1.02 3.25 -24.26
C GLU A 125 2.10 3.72 -25.24
N GLY A 126 3.09 4.49 -24.77
CA GLY A 126 4.22 4.93 -25.60
C GLY A 126 5.03 3.77 -26.18
N MET A 127 5.07 2.63 -25.50
CA MET A 127 5.70 1.40 -26.00
C MET A 127 4.77 0.51 -26.82
N GLY A 128 3.51 0.91 -27.03
CA GLY A 128 2.51 0.11 -27.74
C GLY A 128 2.04 -1.13 -26.97
N ALA A 129 2.12 -1.11 -25.63
CA ALA A 129 1.67 -2.19 -24.76
C ALA A 129 0.24 -1.96 -24.27
N LYS A 130 -0.54 -3.04 -24.14
CA LYS A 130 -1.88 -3.03 -23.56
C LYS A 130 -1.79 -3.24 -22.05
N VAL A 131 -2.50 -2.41 -21.28
CA VAL A 131 -2.63 -2.54 -19.83
C VAL A 131 -3.99 -3.17 -19.48
N THR A 132 -3.99 -4.14 -18.57
CA THR A 132 -5.19 -4.76 -18.01
C THR A 132 -5.13 -4.74 -16.49
N TRP A 133 -6.28 -4.56 -15.84
CA TRP A 133 -6.40 -4.64 -14.38
C TRP A 133 -7.25 -5.84 -13.98
N ASN A 134 -6.73 -6.64 -13.06
CA ASN A 134 -7.48 -7.67 -12.36
C ASN A 134 -7.72 -7.20 -10.93
N ARG A 135 -8.98 -6.82 -10.64
CA ARG A 135 -9.39 -6.32 -9.33
C ARG A 135 -9.31 -7.41 -8.24
N GLU A 136 -9.67 -8.65 -8.55
CA GLU A 136 -9.70 -9.75 -7.59
C GLU A 136 -8.30 -10.10 -7.09
N ALA A 137 -7.33 -10.11 -8.00
CA ALA A 137 -5.93 -10.42 -7.71
C ALA A 137 -5.09 -9.17 -7.39
N ALA A 138 -5.70 -7.98 -7.33
CA ALA A 138 -5.01 -6.69 -7.20
C ALA A 138 -3.77 -6.56 -8.13
N SER A 139 -3.91 -7.05 -9.37
CA SER A 139 -2.79 -7.26 -10.29
C SER A 139 -3.00 -6.56 -11.64
N ILE A 140 -1.94 -5.94 -12.15
CA ILE A 140 -1.88 -5.28 -13.46
C ILE A 140 -1.14 -6.18 -14.43
N GLY A 141 -1.77 -6.47 -15.57
CA GLY A 141 -1.12 -7.05 -16.74
C GLY A 141 -0.64 -5.95 -17.69
N VAL A 142 0.58 -6.08 -18.22
CA VAL A 142 1.09 -5.25 -19.32
C VAL A 142 1.56 -6.19 -20.42
N GLN A 143 1.00 -6.08 -21.62
CA GLN A 143 1.27 -7.01 -22.72
C GLN A 143 1.66 -6.27 -24.00
N ARG A 144 2.75 -6.70 -24.63
CA ARG A 144 3.08 -6.30 -26.02
C ARG A 144 3.65 -7.50 -26.79
N GLY A 145 2.99 -7.91 -27.87
CA GLY A 145 3.40 -9.10 -28.63
C GLY A 145 3.51 -10.30 -27.68
N ASN A 146 4.70 -10.91 -27.62
CA ASN A 146 5.00 -12.07 -26.76
C ASN A 146 5.50 -11.68 -25.35
N HIS A 147 5.66 -10.39 -25.07
CA HIS A 147 6.14 -9.88 -23.79
C HIS A 147 4.98 -9.58 -22.83
N LYS A 148 4.99 -10.25 -21.68
CA LYS A 148 4.01 -10.12 -20.60
C LYS A 148 4.67 -9.71 -19.30
N ILE A 149 4.16 -8.66 -18.68
CA ILE A 149 4.46 -8.27 -17.31
C ILE A 149 3.21 -8.46 -16.47
N THR A 150 3.34 -9.08 -15.30
CA THR A 150 2.29 -9.07 -14.27
C THR A 150 2.84 -8.46 -13.00
N LEU A 151 2.16 -7.42 -12.53
CA LEU A 151 2.52 -6.59 -11.39
C LEU A 151 1.44 -6.71 -10.34
N THR A 152 1.81 -6.82 -9.07
CA THR A 152 0.84 -6.74 -7.97
C THR A 152 1.16 -5.50 -7.14
N ILE A 153 0.16 -4.66 -6.88
CA ILE A 153 0.37 -3.41 -6.15
C ILE A 153 0.92 -3.71 -4.75
N GLY A 154 2.00 -3.02 -4.37
CA GLY A 154 2.67 -3.21 -3.07
C GLY A 154 3.53 -4.48 -2.96
N SER A 155 3.59 -5.32 -3.99
CA SER A 155 4.48 -6.48 -4.05
C SER A 155 5.80 -6.12 -4.74
N LYS A 156 6.92 -6.53 -4.15
CA LYS A 156 8.24 -6.45 -4.81
C LYS A 156 8.44 -7.55 -5.84
N THR A 157 7.57 -8.56 -5.86
CA THR A 157 7.63 -9.66 -6.83
C THR A 157 6.85 -9.28 -8.08
N ILE A 158 7.52 -9.36 -9.23
CA ILE A 158 6.98 -9.08 -10.55
C ILE A 158 7.17 -10.31 -11.43
N TYR A 159 6.23 -10.60 -12.31
CA TYR A 159 6.34 -11.71 -13.24
C TYR A 159 6.59 -11.23 -14.66
N TYR A 160 7.66 -11.72 -15.28
CA TYR A 160 8.00 -11.51 -16.68
C TYR A 160 7.80 -12.83 -17.43
N ASN A 161 6.84 -12.87 -18.35
CA ASN A 161 6.48 -14.08 -19.11
C ASN A 161 6.26 -15.31 -18.21
N GLY A 162 5.64 -15.08 -17.04
CA GLY A 162 5.37 -16.12 -16.03
C GLY A 162 6.52 -16.41 -15.05
N LYS A 163 7.72 -15.88 -15.27
CA LYS A 163 8.86 -16.03 -14.34
C LYS A 163 8.92 -14.88 -13.35
N SER A 164 9.01 -15.18 -12.06
CA SER A 164 9.08 -14.16 -11.00
C SER A 164 10.48 -13.57 -10.85
N GLU A 165 10.56 -12.27 -10.61
CA GLU A 165 11.76 -11.52 -10.26
C GLU A 165 11.42 -10.51 -9.15
N THR A 166 12.38 -10.22 -8.26
CA THR A 166 12.17 -9.26 -7.17
C THR A 166 12.82 -7.93 -7.51
N VAL A 167 12.07 -6.83 -7.34
CA VAL A 167 12.57 -5.46 -7.54
C VAL A 167 12.79 -4.74 -6.21
N ALA A 168 13.65 -3.72 -6.22
CA ALA A 168 13.98 -2.93 -5.03
C ALA A 168 12.76 -2.20 -4.46
N VAL A 169 11.93 -1.62 -5.34
CA VAL A 169 10.73 -0.85 -5.02
C VAL A 169 9.52 -1.49 -5.70
N ALA A 170 8.49 -1.80 -4.92
CA ALA A 170 7.23 -2.33 -5.42
C ALA A 170 6.45 -1.27 -6.24
N PRO A 171 5.59 -1.68 -7.19
CA PRO A 171 4.56 -0.81 -7.77
C PRO A 171 3.71 -0.16 -6.67
N LYS A 172 3.41 1.13 -6.81
CA LYS A 172 2.62 1.90 -5.83
C LYS A 172 1.53 2.71 -6.50
N VAL A 173 0.45 2.97 -5.79
CA VAL A 173 -0.56 3.95 -6.18
C VAL A 173 -0.30 5.23 -5.40
N ILE A 174 -0.15 6.35 -6.09
CA ILE A 174 0.06 7.68 -5.51
C ILE A 174 -0.93 8.60 -6.23
N ASP A 175 -1.81 9.24 -5.46
CA ASP A 175 -2.87 10.13 -5.99
C ASP A 175 -3.71 9.50 -7.12
N GLY A 176 -4.02 8.21 -7.00
CA GLY A 176 -4.82 7.46 -7.98
C GLY A 176 -4.03 6.98 -9.22
N VAL A 177 -2.74 7.29 -9.32
CA VAL A 177 -1.88 6.88 -10.42
C VAL A 177 -0.95 5.75 -9.99
N THR A 178 -0.87 4.70 -10.81
CA THR A 178 0.06 3.61 -10.57
C THR A 178 1.46 3.97 -11.08
N TYR A 179 2.40 4.04 -10.15
CA TYR A 179 3.81 4.28 -10.37
C TYR A 179 4.60 2.98 -10.30
N VAL A 180 5.48 2.79 -11.27
CA VAL A 180 6.30 1.57 -11.43
C VAL A 180 7.75 1.95 -11.68
N PRO A 181 8.74 1.22 -11.12
CA PRO A 181 10.14 1.45 -11.44
C PRO A 181 10.39 1.31 -12.94
N VAL A 182 11.07 2.29 -13.53
CA VAL A 182 11.29 2.31 -15.00
C VAL A 182 11.98 1.04 -15.52
N GLN A 183 12.84 0.43 -14.71
CA GLN A 183 13.55 -0.81 -15.04
C GLN A 183 12.62 -1.98 -15.36
N VAL A 184 11.43 -2.01 -14.76
CA VAL A 184 10.43 -3.06 -14.98
C VAL A 184 9.96 -3.09 -16.43
N PHE A 185 9.74 -1.92 -17.02
CA PHE A 185 9.31 -1.79 -18.41
C PHE A 185 10.40 -2.26 -19.36
N ALA A 186 11.63 -1.84 -19.13
CA ALA A 186 12.74 -2.23 -19.98
C ALA A 186 13.04 -3.72 -19.91
N ARG A 187 13.04 -4.29 -18.71
CA ARG A 187 13.23 -5.72 -18.51
C ARG A 187 12.10 -6.52 -19.14
N GLY A 188 10.86 -6.15 -18.85
CA GLY A 188 9.69 -6.95 -19.18
C GLY A 188 9.20 -6.81 -20.61
N LEU A 189 9.50 -5.70 -21.29
CA LEU A 189 9.11 -5.45 -22.68
C LEU A 189 10.31 -5.46 -23.64
N GLY A 190 11.49 -5.89 -23.20
CA GLY A 190 12.68 -6.00 -24.05
C GLY A 190 13.20 -4.64 -24.54
N ALA A 191 13.14 -3.61 -23.69
CA ALA A 191 13.65 -2.28 -24.01
C ALA A 191 15.05 -2.04 -23.39
N GLY A 192 15.81 -1.14 -24.00
CA GLY A 192 16.96 -0.50 -23.38
C GLY A 192 16.54 0.77 -22.63
N ILE A 193 17.31 1.11 -21.59
CA ILE A 193 17.21 2.38 -20.88
C ILE A 193 18.53 3.11 -21.02
N ASN A 194 18.46 4.39 -21.38
CA ASN A 194 19.59 5.31 -21.30
C ASN A 194 19.16 6.54 -20.50
N TYR A 195 19.89 6.84 -19.43
CA TYR A 195 19.63 8.00 -18.59
C TYR A 195 20.80 8.98 -18.70
N THR A 196 20.49 10.25 -18.98
CA THR A 196 21.44 11.36 -19.04
C THR A 196 21.14 12.29 -17.88
N ASP A 197 22.06 12.36 -16.91
CA ASP A 197 21.83 13.06 -15.64
C ASP A 197 21.75 14.59 -15.81
N HIS A 198 22.71 15.18 -16.53
CA HIS A 198 22.81 16.63 -16.72
C HIS A 198 21.52 17.25 -17.29
N ASP A 199 20.88 16.56 -18.23
CA ASP A 199 19.68 17.04 -18.92
C ASP A 199 18.38 16.45 -18.34
N LYS A 200 18.50 15.55 -17.35
CA LYS A 200 17.41 14.74 -16.78
C LYS A 200 16.58 14.05 -17.88
N ILE A 201 17.28 13.47 -18.86
CA ILE A 201 16.65 12.79 -19.99
C ILE A 201 16.67 11.29 -19.73
N LEU A 202 15.51 10.65 -19.84
CA LEU A 202 15.36 9.21 -19.78
C LEU A 202 14.86 8.71 -21.14
N ARG A 203 15.65 7.90 -21.83
CA ARG A 203 15.29 7.29 -23.11
C ARG A 203 15.00 5.82 -22.90
N ILE A 204 13.84 5.39 -23.32
CA ILE A 204 13.39 4.00 -23.32
C ILE A 204 13.16 3.63 -24.77
N ALA A 205 13.85 2.64 -25.28
CA ALA A 205 13.74 2.23 -26.68
C ALA A 205 13.73 0.71 -26.78
N LEU A 206 12.86 0.16 -27.63
CA LEU A 206 12.85 -1.28 -27.88
C LEU A 206 14.17 -1.71 -28.50
N LYS A 207 14.66 -2.87 -28.08
CA LYS A 207 15.80 -3.51 -28.73
C LYS A 207 15.26 -4.27 -29.94
N GLU A 208 15.80 -3.97 -31.12
CA GLU A 208 15.56 -4.74 -32.35
C GLU A 208 16.11 -6.17 -32.23
#